data_AF-A0A432Y779-F1
#
_entry.id   AF-A0A432Y779-F1
#
_cell.length_a   1.000
_cell.length_b   1.000
_cell.length_c   1.000
_cell.angle_alpha   90.00
_cell.angle_beta   90.00
_cell.angle_gamma   90.00
#
_symmetry.space_group_name_H-M   'P 1'
#
loop_
_entity.id
_entity.type
_entity.pdbx_description
1 polymer ?
#
loop_
_entity_poly.entity_id
_entity_poly.type
_entity_poly.pdbx_seq_one_letter_code
_entity_poly.pdbx_strand_id
1 'polypeptide(L)'
;MKIKLAILAALVVAAIWAVLANKPAQQGQSAILNLESERNLESPQPLACVQLSEVTAKHNPVDLIAGVAQCIEQENYLQAADLYTVAMTYGFYDTLRVSDQTAHQALMVVRMNAFTKAQQSELVKLQEAIATRIEAPELCGQLQSLGAPQYHPDYMIKHGMEAFSAMPEEKGGLIADFDGPAAWQHALQTVPKCVSEAATD
;
A
#
# COMPACT_ATOMS: atom_id res chain seq x y z
N MET A 1 41.77 -33.33 -54.56
CA MET A 1 41.53 -31.94 -54.07
C MET A 1 40.08 -31.50 -54.20
N LYS A 2 39.37 -31.81 -55.30
CA LYS A 2 37.97 -31.39 -55.55
C LYS A 2 36.92 -31.92 -54.55
N ILE A 3 37.09 -33.13 -54.03
CA ILE A 3 36.15 -33.76 -53.07
C ILE A 3 36.22 -33.12 -51.68
N LYS A 4 37.41 -32.70 -51.22
CA LYS A 4 37.57 -32.02 -49.92
C LYS A 4 36.98 -30.60 -49.91
N LEU A 5 36.98 -29.92 -51.06
CA LEU A 5 36.41 -28.58 -51.22
C LEU A 5 34.87 -28.60 -51.25
N ALA A 6 34.27 -29.64 -51.85
CA ALA A 6 32.82 -29.82 -51.89
C ALA A 6 32.22 -30.13 -50.50
N ILE A 7 32.91 -30.93 -49.69
CA ILE A 7 32.48 -31.26 -48.32
C ILE A 7 32.58 -30.03 -47.41
N LEU A 8 33.63 -29.21 -47.55
CA LEU A 8 33.78 -27.98 -46.77
C LEU A 8 32.70 -26.94 -47.14
N ALA A 9 32.37 -26.80 -48.43
CA ALA A 9 31.31 -25.91 -48.89
C ALA A 9 29.92 -26.35 -48.38
N ALA A 10 29.63 -27.66 -48.37
CA ALA A 10 28.36 -28.18 -47.87
C ALA A 10 28.17 -27.96 -46.35
N LEU A 11 29.24 -28.08 -45.56
CA LEU A 11 29.19 -27.85 -44.11
C LEU A 11 29.01 -26.38 -43.73
N VAL A 12 29.63 -25.46 -44.49
CA VAL A 12 29.44 -24.00 -44.28
C VAL A 12 28.01 -23.58 -44.64
N VAL A 13 27.44 -24.11 -45.72
CA VAL A 13 26.06 -23.85 -46.10
C VAL A 13 25.09 -24.35 -45.03
N ALA A 14 25.26 -25.58 -44.52
CA ALA A 14 24.41 -26.13 -43.47
C ALA A 14 24.45 -25.32 -42.15
N ALA A 15 25.63 -24.81 -41.77
CA ALA A 15 25.76 -23.96 -40.58
C ALA A 15 25.07 -22.60 -40.73
N ILE A 16 25.08 -22.01 -41.93
CA ILE A 16 24.39 -20.74 -42.23
C ILE A 16 22.85 -20.93 -42.21
N TRP A 17 22.35 -22.07 -42.69
CA TRP A 17 20.91 -22.39 -42.60
C TRP A 17 20.43 -22.57 -41.15
N ALA A 18 21.24 -23.18 -40.28
CA ALA A 18 20.87 -23.38 -38.88
C ALA A 18 20.81 -22.06 -38.08
N VAL A 19 21.68 -21.09 -38.40
CA VAL A 19 21.68 -19.76 -37.76
C VAL A 19 20.50 -18.89 -38.23
N LEU A 20 20.10 -19.01 -39.50
CA LEU A 20 18.97 -18.26 -40.06
C LEU A 20 17.59 -18.89 -39.73
N ALA A 21 17.54 -20.17 -39.37
CA ALA A 21 16.31 -20.85 -38.96
C ALA A 21 15.92 -20.60 -37.50
N ASN A 22 16.83 -20.06 -36.68
CA ASN A 22 16.56 -19.75 -35.29
C ASN A 22 15.77 -18.43 -35.19
N LYS A 23 14.47 -18.51 -35.50
CA LYS A 23 13.55 -17.39 -35.23
C LYS A 23 13.58 -17.12 -33.72
N PRO A 24 13.85 -15.89 -33.27
CA PRO A 24 13.68 -15.57 -31.86
C PRO A 24 12.24 -15.93 -31.48
N ALA A 25 12.06 -16.61 -30.34
CA ALA A 25 10.74 -16.90 -29.82
C ALA A 25 9.99 -15.57 -29.72
N GLN A 26 8.95 -15.39 -30.54
CA GLN A 26 8.03 -14.29 -30.36
C GLN A 26 7.34 -14.56 -29.03
N GLN A 27 7.76 -13.86 -27.97
CA GLN A 27 6.93 -13.71 -26.78
C GLN A 27 5.58 -13.21 -27.29
N GLY A 28 4.58 -14.09 -27.28
CA GLY A 28 3.20 -13.68 -27.50
C GLY A 28 2.94 -12.55 -26.51
N GLN A 29 2.51 -11.39 -27.03
CA GLN A 29 1.93 -10.34 -26.21
C GLN A 29 0.61 -10.90 -25.66
N SER A 30 0.70 -11.77 -24.66
CA SER A 30 -0.45 -12.07 -23.81
C SER A 30 -0.87 -10.72 -23.23
N ALA A 31 -2.07 -10.27 -23.60
CA ALA A 31 -2.64 -9.07 -23.01
C ALA A 31 -2.66 -9.26 -21.50
N ILE A 32 -1.95 -8.39 -20.77
CA ILE A 32 -2.02 -8.37 -19.31
C ILE A 32 -3.44 -7.93 -18.96
N LEU A 33 -4.27 -8.87 -18.51
CA LEU A 33 -5.59 -8.57 -18.00
C LEU A 33 -5.46 -8.21 -16.53
N ASN A 34 -5.57 -6.92 -16.21
CA ASN A 34 -5.66 -6.46 -14.83
C ASN A 34 -7.08 -6.70 -14.30
N LEU A 35 -7.19 -7.55 -13.29
CA LEU A 35 -8.44 -7.81 -12.59
C LEU A 35 -8.44 -7.00 -11.30
N GLU A 36 -9.47 -6.19 -11.09
CA GLU A 36 -9.71 -5.44 -9.87
C GLU A 36 -11.12 -5.72 -9.38
N SER A 37 -11.30 -5.72 -8.05
CA SER A 37 -12.61 -5.79 -7.44
C SER A 37 -13.20 -4.39 -7.27
N GLU A 38 -14.52 -4.30 -7.17
CA GLU A 38 -15.18 -3.03 -6.88
C GLU A 38 -14.72 -2.49 -5.52
N ARG A 39 -14.40 -1.19 -5.45
CA ARG A 39 -13.92 -0.47 -4.25
C ARG A 39 -12.53 -0.89 -3.73
N ASN A 40 -11.76 -1.64 -4.53
CA ASN A 40 -10.34 -1.90 -4.29
C ASN A 40 -9.56 -0.59 -4.12
N LEU A 41 -8.91 -0.40 -2.97
CA LEU A 41 -8.14 0.81 -2.63
C LEU A 41 -8.93 2.12 -2.83
N GLU A 42 -10.23 2.12 -2.55
CA GLU A 42 -11.08 3.29 -2.73
C GLU A 42 -10.71 4.43 -1.75
N SER A 43 -10.65 5.66 -2.28
CA SER A 43 -10.54 6.91 -1.52
C SER A 43 -11.80 7.75 -1.73
N PRO A 44 -12.87 7.55 -0.94
CA PRO A 44 -14.13 8.26 -1.12
C PRO A 44 -14.07 9.71 -0.61
N GLN A 45 -13.10 10.05 0.25
CA GLN A 45 -12.95 11.35 0.89
C GLN A 45 -11.49 11.83 0.86
N PRO A 46 -10.87 11.93 -0.33
CA PRO A 46 -9.44 12.24 -0.43
C PRO A 46 -9.13 13.57 0.23
N LEU A 47 -8.11 13.57 1.10
CA LEU A 47 -7.67 14.79 1.75
C LEU A 47 -6.71 15.58 0.86
N ALA A 48 -6.75 16.90 1.04
CA ALA A 48 -5.67 17.78 0.65
C ALA A 48 -4.51 17.70 1.66
N CYS A 49 -3.47 18.51 1.47
CA CYS A 49 -2.51 18.76 2.55
C CYS A 49 -3.17 19.61 3.65
N VAL A 50 -3.69 18.95 4.68
CA VAL A 50 -4.46 19.56 5.78
C VAL A 50 -3.79 19.34 7.13
N GLN A 51 -4.20 20.11 8.14
CA GLN A 51 -3.77 19.87 9.52
C GLN A 51 -4.54 18.72 10.16
N LEU A 52 -3.97 18.10 11.21
CA LEU A 52 -4.60 16.96 11.88
C LEU A 52 -5.98 17.28 12.48
N SER A 53 -6.24 18.54 12.83
CA SER A 53 -7.56 19.00 13.30
C SER A 53 -8.68 18.87 12.26
N GLU A 54 -8.35 18.75 10.98
CA GLU A 54 -9.31 18.57 9.88
C GLU A 54 -9.56 17.09 9.57
N VAL A 55 -8.76 16.20 10.16
CA VAL A 55 -8.95 14.75 10.03
C VAL A 55 -10.07 14.32 10.96
N THR A 56 -10.95 13.47 10.45
CA THR A 56 -11.98 12.79 11.21
C THR A 56 -11.78 11.28 11.15
N ALA A 57 -12.37 10.55 12.10
CA ALA A 57 -12.33 9.09 12.12
C ALA A 57 -13.04 8.41 10.93
N LYS A 58 -13.64 9.18 10.01
CA LYS A 58 -14.27 8.67 8.79
C LYS A 58 -13.32 8.59 7.60
N HIS A 59 -12.19 9.29 7.64
CA HIS A 59 -11.17 9.19 6.59
C HIS A 59 -10.44 7.85 6.70
N ASN A 60 -10.38 7.11 5.60
CA ASN A 60 -9.64 5.86 5.54
C ASN A 60 -8.15 6.13 5.20
N PRO A 61 -7.27 5.12 5.31
CA PRO A 61 -5.85 5.29 4.97
C PRO A 61 -5.59 5.72 3.53
N VAL A 62 -6.46 5.39 2.57
CA VAL A 62 -6.31 5.86 1.18
C VAL A 62 -6.56 7.37 1.10
N ASP A 63 -7.60 7.87 1.79
CA ASP A 63 -7.91 9.28 1.91
C ASP A 63 -6.76 10.09 2.53
N LEU A 64 -6.20 9.56 3.62
CA LEU A 64 -5.10 10.18 4.35
C LEU A 64 -3.81 10.19 3.53
N ILE A 65 -3.48 9.07 2.86
CA ILE A 65 -2.28 8.97 2.01
C ILE A 65 -2.37 9.88 0.77
N ALA A 66 -3.57 10.13 0.24
CA ALA A 66 -3.76 11.16 -0.79
C ALA A 66 -3.34 12.56 -0.27
N GLY A 67 -3.70 12.89 0.98
CA GLY A 67 -3.25 14.12 1.64
C GLY A 67 -1.74 14.16 1.87
N VAL A 68 -1.12 13.03 2.25
CA VAL A 68 0.34 12.91 2.37
C VAL A 68 1.03 13.24 1.05
N ALA A 69 0.56 12.66 -0.06
CA ALA A 69 1.11 12.93 -1.39
C ALA A 69 1.05 14.42 -1.74
N GLN A 70 -0.07 15.09 -1.46
CA GLN A 70 -0.19 16.53 -1.65
C GLN A 70 0.75 17.33 -0.75
N CYS A 71 0.97 16.92 0.51
CA CYS A 71 1.93 17.58 1.38
C CYS A 71 3.37 17.43 0.89
N ILE A 72 3.72 16.29 0.29
CA ILE A 72 5.05 16.08 -0.33
C ILE A 72 5.24 17.05 -1.49
N GLU A 73 4.25 17.19 -2.38
CA GLU A 73 4.28 18.11 -3.52
C GLU A 73 4.42 19.58 -3.07
N GLN A 74 3.93 19.91 -1.88
CA GLN A 74 4.00 21.25 -1.28
C GLN A 74 5.20 21.44 -0.33
N GLU A 75 6.09 20.44 -0.23
CA GLU A 75 7.23 20.42 0.70
C GLU A 75 6.86 20.58 2.20
N ASN A 76 5.59 20.31 2.55
CA ASN A 76 5.04 20.37 3.91
C ASN A 76 5.25 19.04 4.64
N TYR A 77 6.51 18.66 4.86
CA TYR A 77 6.86 17.32 5.36
C TYR A 77 6.40 17.03 6.80
N LEU A 78 6.26 18.04 7.66
CA LEU A 78 5.75 17.84 9.03
C LEU A 78 4.26 17.46 9.01
N GLN A 79 3.45 18.14 8.21
CA GLN A 79 2.04 17.78 8.01
C GLN A 79 1.92 16.42 7.31
N ALA A 80 2.79 16.15 6.32
CA ALA A 80 2.87 14.84 5.68
C ALA A 80 3.14 13.72 6.71
N ALA A 81 4.04 13.96 7.66
CA ALA A 81 4.37 13.00 8.72
C ALA A 81 3.20 12.76 9.69
N ASP A 82 2.43 13.79 10.04
CA ASP A 82 1.23 13.64 10.87
C ASP A 82 0.16 12.81 10.16
N LEU A 83 -0.20 13.20 8.93
CA LEU A 83 -1.18 12.47 8.13
C LEU A 83 -0.74 11.03 7.87
N TYR A 84 0.54 10.82 7.60
CA TYR A 84 1.11 9.48 7.41
C TYR A 84 1.00 8.65 8.69
N THR A 85 1.31 9.21 9.86
CA THR A 85 1.21 8.49 11.13
C THR A 85 -0.24 8.06 11.41
N VAL A 86 -1.22 8.93 11.14
CA VAL A 86 -2.64 8.58 11.27
C VAL A 86 -3.02 7.46 10.31
N ALA A 87 -2.63 7.59 9.03
CA ALA A 87 -2.92 6.59 8.01
C ALA A 87 -2.36 5.21 8.38
N MET A 88 -1.13 5.17 8.89
CA MET A 88 -0.49 3.92 9.31
C MET A 88 -1.09 3.36 10.59
N THR A 89 -1.53 4.21 11.53
CA THR A 89 -2.21 3.76 12.75
C THR A 89 -3.58 3.16 12.43
N TYR A 90 -4.35 3.82 11.58
CA TYR A 90 -5.65 3.33 11.09
C TYR A 90 -5.49 2.08 10.24
N GLY A 91 -4.50 2.05 9.36
CA GLY A 91 -4.17 0.88 8.58
C GLY A 91 -3.79 -0.32 9.45
N PHE A 92 -2.94 -0.12 10.46
CA PHE A 92 -2.59 -1.20 11.39
C PHE A 92 -3.82 -1.71 12.15
N TYR A 93 -4.66 -0.81 12.67
CA TYR A 93 -5.95 -1.18 13.26
C TYR A 93 -6.81 -2.01 12.30
N ASP A 94 -6.88 -1.63 11.02
CA ASP A 94 -7.61 -2.38 10.00
C ASP A 94 -7.05 -3.79 9.80
N THR A 95 -5.73 -3.97 9.83
CA THR A 95 -5.12 -5.32 9.77
C THR A 95 -5.48 -6.20 10.97
N LEU A 96 -5.83 -5.61 12.12
CA LEU A 96 -6.28 -6.36 13.29
C LEU A 96 -7.74 -6.82 13.17
N ARG A 97 -8.58 -6.13 12.38
CA ARG A 97 -10.01 -6.46 12.24
C ARG A 97 -10.37 -7.15 10.93
N VAL A 98 -9.56 -7.03 9.89
CA VAL A 98 -9.79 -7.68 8.59
C VAL A 98 -9.29 -9.13 8.62
N SER A 99 -10.18 -10.07 8.30
CA SER A 99 -9.91 -11.51 8.40
C SER A 99 -8.98 -12.05 7.32
N ASP A 100 -9.05 -11.48 6.11
CA ASP A 100 -8.19 -11.87 4.99
C ASP A 100 -6.79 -11.26 5.16
N GLN A 101 -5.80 -12.09 5.48
CA GLN A 101 -4.41 -11.64 5.64
C GLN A 101 -3.79 -11.14 4.33
N THR A 102 -4.27 -11.61 3.18
CA THR A 102 -3.78 -11.13 1.87
C THR A 102 -4.21 -9.69 1.61
N ALA A 103 -5.37 -9.29 2.15
CA ALA A 103 -5.88 -7.93 2.08
C ALA A 103 -4.95 -6.91 2.77
N HIS A 104 -4.17 -7.33 3.76
CA HIS A 104 -3.29 -6.44 4.53
C HIS A 104 -2.21 -5.76 3.65
N GLN A 105 -1.90 -6.34 2.48
CA GLN A 105 -0.99 -5.74 1.49
C GLN A 105 -1.51 -4.41 0.93
N ALA A 106 -2.82 -4.13 1.07
CA ALA A 106 -3.43 -2.88 0.62
C ALA A 106 -2.66 -1.65 1.10
N LEU A 107 -2.18 -1.62 2.34
CA LEU A 107 -1.43 -0.47 2.88
C LEU A 107 -0.11 -0.21 2.15
N MET A 108 0.56 -1.27 1.71
CA MET A 108 1.79 -1.14 0.94
C MET A 108 1.47 -0.63 -0.47
N VAL A 109 0.46 -1.20 -1.13
CA VAL A 109 0.06 -0.81 -2.49
C VAL A 109 -0.48 0.62 -2.55
N VAL A 110 -1.28 1.04 -1.55
CA VAL A 110 -1.75 2.44 -1.42
C VAL A 110 -0.59 3.42 -1.40
N ARG A 111 0.45 3.15 -0.61
CA ARG A 111 1.65 3.99 -0.54
C ARG A 111 2.43 3.97 -1.86
N MET A 112 2.62 2.80 -2.48
CA MET A 112 3.29 2.69 -3.77
C MET A 112 2.59 3.51 -4.86
N ASN A 113 1.27 3.42 -4.92
CA ASN A 113 0.45 4.15 -5.90
C ASN A 113 0.52 5.65 -5.67
N ALA A 114 0.37 6.09 -4.42
CA ALA A 114 0.36 7.52 -4.08
C ALA A 114 1.71 8.19 -4.30
N PHE A 115 2.81 7.49 -4.04
CA PHE A 115 4.16 8.06 -4.09
C PHE A 115 4.90 7.80 -5.40
N THR A 116 4.23 7.26 -6.42
CA THR A 116 4.87 6.91 -7.72
C THR A 116 5.54 8.11 -8.40
N LYS A 117 5.06 9.34 -8.14
CA LYS A 117 5.61 10.58 -8.69
C LYS A 117 6.65 11.26 -7.81
N ALA A 118 6.77 10.83 -6.55
CA ALA A 118 7.70 11.46 -5.61
C ALA A 118 9.15 11.07 -5.95
N GLN A 119 10.04 12.04 -5.82
CA GLN A 119 11.48 11.83 -5.97
C GLN A 119 12.05 11.15 -4.73
N GLN A 120 13.14 10.42 -4.90
CA GLN A 120 13.82 9.76 -3.76
C GLN A 120 14.19 10.75 -2.65
N SER A 121 14.63 11.95 -3.00
CA SER A 121 14.98 13.00 -2.02
C SER A 121 13.77 13.49 -1.22
N GLU A 122 12.58 13.54 -1.83
CA GLU A 122 11.33 13.91 -1.15
C GLU A 122 10.90 12.83 -0.17
N LEU A 123 11.04 11.55 -0.54
CA LEU A 123 10.74 10.42 0.34
C LEU A 123 11.71 10.34 1.53
N VAL A 124 12.97 10.71 1.35
CA VAL A 124 13.94 10.84 2.46
C VAL A 124 13.50 11.94 3.42
N LYS A 125 13.12 13.12 2.93
CA LYS A 125 12.61 14.21 3.78
C LYS A 125 11.34 13.83 4.53
N LEU A 126 10.42 13.10 3.89
CA LEU A 126 9.24 12.55 4.55
C LEU A 126 9.65 11.59 5.67
N GLN A 127 10.58 10.69 5.42
CA GLN A 127 11.06 9.72 6.42
C GLN A 127 11.70 10.42 7.62
N GLU A 128 12.50 11.46 7.40
CA GLU A 128 13.10 12.29 8.46
C GLU A 128 12.03 13.01 9.30
N ALA A 129 11.00 13.56 8.64
CA ALA A 129 9.88 14.20 9.31
C ALA A 129 9.06 13.20 10.15
N ILE A 130 8.80 11.99 9.62
CA ILE A 130 8.15 10.90 10.36
C ILE A 130 8.98 10.53 11.59
N ALA A 131 10.28 10.30 11.44
CA ALA A 131 11.15 9.94 12.56
C ALA A 131 11.15 10.99 13.68
N THR A 132 10.97 12.27 13.31
CA THR A 132 10.88 13.38 14.26
C THR A 132 9.52 13.45 14.96
N ARG A 133 8.43 13.11 14.26
CA ARG A 133 7.06 13.35 14.74
C ARG A 133 6.31 12.14 15.26
N ILE A 134 6.67 10.93 14.85
CA ILE A 134 5.87 9.72 15.07
C ILE A 134 5.62 9.40 16.56
N GLU A 135 6.54 9.77 17.45
CA GLU A 135 6.41 9.57 18.91
C GLU A 135 6.15 10.89 19.67
N ALA A 136 5.78 11.97 18.97
CA ALA A 136 5.59 13.27 19.58
C ALA A 136 4.37 13.25 20.54
N PRO A 137 4.49 13.69 21.80
CA PRO A 137 3.40 13.61 22.78
C PRO A 137 2.11 14.31 22.33
N GLU A 138 2.22 15.44 21.63
CA GLU A 138 1.07 16.16 21.10
C GLU A 138 0.34 15.38 20.00
N LEU A 139 1.06 14.62 19.18
CA LEU A 139 0.47 13.74 18.17
C LEU A 139 -0.30 12.60 18.84
N CYS A 140 0.24 12.03 19.91
CA CYS A 140 -0.45 11.02 20.69
C CYS A 140 -1.76 11.53 21.31
N GLY A 141 -1.75 12.71 21.92
CA GLY A 141 -2.97 13.32 22.46
C GLY A 141 -4.04 13.59 21.38
N GLN A 142 -3.60 13.99 20.17
CA GLN A 142 -4.49 14.19 19.03
C GLN A 142 -5.06 12.87 18.51
N LEU A 143 -4.25 11.83 18.35
CA LEU A 143 -4.71 10.49 17.92
C LEU A 143 -5.68 9.87 18.93
N GLN A 144 -5.39 9.98 20.23
CA GLN A 144 -6.30 9.53 21.29
C GLN A 144 -7.65 10.23 21.22
N SER A 145 -7.64 11.55 20.98
CA SER A 145 -8.87 12.35 20.84
C SER A 145 -9.64 12.04 19.56
N LEU A 146 -8.94 11.73 18.47
CA LEU A 146 -9.53 11.35 17.19
C LEU A 146 -10.26 10.00 17.29
N GLY A 147 -9.69 9.06 18.05
CA GLY A 147 -10.28 7.75 18.30
C GLY A 147 -10.15 6.76 17.13
N ALA A 148 -10.70 5.56 17.36
CA ALA A 148 -10.66 4.47 16.39
C ALA A 148 -11.46 4.79 15.11
N PRO A 149 -11.09 4.17 13.97
CA PRO A 149 -11.83 4.27 12.72
C PRO A 149 -13.35 4.08 12.82
N GLN A 150 -14.11 4.95 12.17
CA GLN A 150 -15.59 4.92 12.06
C GLN A 150 -16.07 4.54 10.65
N TYR A 151 -15.17 4.02 9.81
CA TYR A 151 -15.48 3.50 8.48
C TYR A 151 -15.40 1.97 8.45
N HIS A 152 -16.04 1.36 7.45
CA HIS A 152 -15.84 -0.04 7.08
C HIS A 152 -14.61 -0.15 6.16
N PRO A 153 -13.63 -1.04 6.41
CA PRO A 153 -12.34 -1.06 5.70
C PRO A 153 -12.45 -1.73 4.32
N ASP A 154 -13.42 -1.30 3.51
CA ASP A 154 -13.69 -1.84 2.18
C ASP A 154 -12.46 -1.74 1.27
N TYR A 155 -11.71 -0.63 1.37
CA TYR A 155 -10.49 -0.42 0.59
C TYR A 155 -9.48 -1.56 0.79
N MET A 156 -9.42 -2.13 2.01
CA MET A 156 -8.56 -3.25 2.35
C MET A 156 -9.23 -4.57 1.99
N ILE A 157 -10.46 -4.81 2.45
CA ILE A 157 -11.19 -6.07 2.21
C ILE A 157 -11.27 -6.40 0.72
N LYS A 158 -11.57 -5.40 -0.12
CA LYS A 158 -11.71 -5.56 -1.56
C LYS A 158 -10.35 -5.78 -2.25
N HIS A 159 -9.25 -5.37 -1.63
CA HIS A 159 -7.92 -5.66 -2.14
C HIS A 159 -7.51 -7.14 -1.99
N GLY A 160 -8.04 -7.81 -0.97
CA GLY A 160 -7.68 -9.20 -0.65
C GLY A 160 -8.11 -10.21 -1.71
N MET A 161 -7.44 -11.37 -1.73
CA MET A 161 -7.78 -12.45 -2.66
C MET A 161 -9.18 -13.01 -2.41
N GLU A 162 -9.70 -12.93 -1.18
CA GLU A 162 -11.06 -13.39 -0.89
C GLU A 162 -12.12 -12.59 -1.66
N ALA A 163 -11.82 -11.33 -2.06
CA ALA A 163 -12.70 -10.51 -2.89
C ALA A 163 -12.94 -11.10 -4.30
N PHE A 164 -12.06 -11.99 -4.76
CA PHE A 164 -12.15 -12.67 -6.05
C PHE A 164 -12.68 -14.12 -5.93
N SER A 165 -13.06 -14.54 -4.72
CA SER A 165 -13.68 -15.84 -4.48
C SER A 165 -15.21 -15.79 -4.61
N ALA A 166 -15.88 -16.94 -4.71
CA ALA A 166 -17.34 -17.00 -4.87
C ALA A 166 -18.15 -16.65 -3.58
N MET A 167 -17.49 -16.27 -2.49
CA MET A 167 -18.15 -15.92 -1.20
C MET A 167 -17.64 -14.60 -0.56
N PRO A 168 -17.53 -13.46 -1.29
CA PRO A 168 -16.97 -12.23 -0.70
C PRO A 168 -17.89 -11.60 0.35
N GLU A 169 -19.21 -11.77 0.22
CA GLU A 169 -20.20 -11.02 1.02
C GLU A 169 -20.66 -11.76 2.27
N GLU A 170 -20.59 -13.09 2.32
CA GLU A 170 -21.16 -13.88 3.42
C GLU A 170 -20.41 -13.72 4.75
N LYS A 171 -19.13 -13.28 4.72
CA LYS A 171 -18.31 -13.08 5.92
C LYS A 171 -18.08 -11.62 6.29
N GLY A 172 -18.46 -10.67 5.44
CA GLY A 172 -18.21 -9.24 5.65
C GLY A 172 -16.73 -8.81 5.74
N GLY A 173 -15.78 -9.74 5.59
CA GLY A 173 -14.33 -9.49 5.63
C GLY A 173 -13.75 -9.14 7.00
N LEU A 174 -14.56 -9.19 8.07
CA LEU A 174 -14.14 -8.82 9.42
C LEU A 174 -14.11 -10.02 10.37
N ILE A 175 -13.22 -9.97 11.36
CA ILE A 175 -13.16 -10.94 12.46
C ILE A 175 -14.40 -10.80 13.35
N ALA A 176 -15.06 -11.91 13.66
CA ALA A 176 -16.19 -11.95 14.59
C ALA A 176 -15.75 -11.63 16.03
N ASP A 177 -16.62 -10.98 16.81
CA ASP A 177 -16.36 -10.60 18.20
C ASP A 177 -15.08 -9.76 18.41
N PHE A 178 -14.73 -8.92 17.42
CA PHE A 178 -13.54 -8.08 17.45
C PHE A 178 -13.58 -7.02 18.57
N ASP A 179 -12.58 -7.04 19.45
CA ASP A 179 -12.39 -6.04 20.51
C ASP A 179 -11.76 -4.76 19.95
N GLY A 180 -12.63 -3.88 19.42
CA GLY A 180 -12.24 -2.59 18.86
C GLY A 180 -11.45 -1.70 19.83
N PRO A 181 -11.90 -1.48 21.08
CA PRO A 181 -11.16 -0.71 22.06
C PRO A 181 -9.74 -1.22 22.32
N ALA A 182 -9.57 -2.52 22.56
CA ALA A 182 -8.25 -3.10 22.82
C ALA A 182 -7.34 -3.01 21.58
N ALA A 183 -7.88 -3.27 20.39
CA ALA A 183 -7.13 -3.16 19.15
C ALA A 183 -6.72 -1.72 18.82
N TRP A 184 -7.54 -0.73 19.17
CA TRP A 184 -7.18 0.67 19.00
C TRP A 184 -6.02 1.06 19.91
N GLN A 185 -6.08 0.64 21.18
CA GLN A 185 -4.98 0.85 22.11
C GLN A 185 -3.69 0.18 21.62
N HIS A 186 -3.80 -1.03 21.06
CA HIS A 186 -2.68 -1.72 20.44
C HIS A 186 -2.11 -0.92 19.26
N ALA A 187 -2.95 -0.42 18.36
CA ALA A 187 -2.49 0.38 17.22
C ALA A 187 -1.73 1.64 17.65
N LEU A 188 -2.22 2.36 18.67
CA LEU A 188 -1.54 3.52 19.26
C LEU A 188 -0.19 3.15 19.88
N GLN A 189 -0.08 1.99 20.52
CA GLN A 189 1.17 1.54 21.14
C GLN A 189 2.18 0.99 20.12
N THR A 190 1.72 0.52 18.96
CA THR A 190 2.58 -0.08 17.94
C THR A 190 3.12 0.95 16.96
N VAL A 191 2.25 1.83 16.43
CA VAL A 191 2.63 2.72 15.33
C VAL A 191 3.29 4.00 15.86
N PRO A 192 2.57 4.91 16.56
CA PRO A 192 3.16 6.10 17.16
C PRO A 192 3.80 5.86 18.54
N LYS A 193 3.74 4.62 19.06
CA LYS A 193 4.23 4.25 20.41
C LYS A 193 3.71 5.15 21.53
N CYS A 194 2.44 5.52 21.45
CA CYS A 194 1.81 6.29 22.50
C CYS A 194 1.80 5.52 23.81
N VAL A 195 2.33 6.14 24.86
CA VAL A 195 2.22 5.61 26.22
C VAL A 195 0.78 5.82 26.71
N SER A 196 0.18 4.80 27.31
CA SER A 196 -1.06 5.00 28.06
C SER A 196 -0.71 5.83 29.30
N GLU A 197 -1.41 6.94 29.53
CA GLU A 197 -1.39 7.54 30.87
C GLU A 197 -1.88 6.46 31.85
N ALA A 198 -1.01 6.04 32.76
CA ALA A 198 -1.44 5.18 33.84
C ALA A 198 -2.55 5.93 34.58
N ALA A 199 -3.73 5.31 34.70
CA ALA A 199 -4.78 5.78 35.58
C ALA A 199 -4.14 6.01 36.95
N THR A 200 -3.96 7.29 37.30
CA THR A 200 -3.56 7.68 38.63
C THR A 200 -4.84 7.67 39.44
N ASP A 201 -5.08 6.54 40.11
CA ASP A 201 -6.08 6.40 41.16
C ASP A 201 -5.78 7.34 42.35
#